data_AF-A0A9E0Q8P8-F1
#
_entry.id   AF-A0A9E0Q8P8-F1
#
_cell.length_a   1.000
_cell.length_b   1.000
_cell.length_c   1.000
_cell.angle_alpha   90.00
_cell.angle_beta   90.00
_cell.angle_gamma   90.00
#
_symmetry.space_group_name_H-M   'P 1'
#
loop_
_entity.id
_entity.type
_entity.pdbx_description
1 polymer ?
#
loop_
_entity_poly.entity_id
_entity_poly.type
_entity_poly.pdbx_seq_one_letter_code
_entity_poly.pdbx_strand_id
1 'polypeptide(L)'
;MAKTLLNKFVKSLPNLYKAAIQSNDEDKFLSSIRAYASLKIEENISAESVRCAKTILTIAENENKTIYELSKGEKIFIETFSLLWSFLRESGDYPSNTDIYEDLLNLFLIAEGAKIIKQPSEKKVREWMRRWPSGIEREVADKRDEVKRRLIVQLVKKIEKRGAVGSRYTFSENMTYQEKVKMVEIWWSDFRFHLSMAARTPGELNHYLEESLPVRVIKNLSKARNKGIPFFVTPYYLSLLNTDESGFDDNTIRSYIIYSEALVETYGNIKAWEKEDIVQAGKPNA
;
A
#
# COMPACT_ATOMS: atom_id res chain seq x y z
N MET A 1 -15.44 -4.56 -20.48
CA MET A 1 -15.68 -3.91 -19.17
C MET A 1 -16.22 -2.48 -19.36
N ALA A 2 -15.48 -1.61 -20.06
CA ALA A 2 -15.88 -0.22 -20.33
C ALA A 2 -17.27 -0.03 -20.96
N LYS A 3 -17.63 -0.77 -22.03
CA LYS A 3 -18.98 -0.72 -22.63
C LYS A 3 -20.10 -1.05 -21.63
N THR A 4 -19.86 -2.01 -20.75
CA THR A 4 -20.81 -2.38 -19.69
C THR A 4 -20.96 -1.23 -18.69
N LEU A 5 -19.88 -0.53 -18.36
CA LEU A 5 -19.89 0.63 -17.48
C LEU A 5 -20.60 1.82 -18.12
N LEU A 6 -20.35 2.12 -19.39
CA LEU A 6 -21.08 3.14 -20.15
C LEU A 6 -22.59 2.87 -20.12
N ASN A 7 -23.01 1.62 -20.35
CA ASN A 7 -24.42 1.23 -20.25
C ASN A 7 -25.00 1.48 -18.84
N LYS A 8 -24.20 1.34 -17.77
CA LYS A 8 -24.64 1.69 -16.41
C LYS A 8 -24.85 3.20 -16.28
N PHE A 9 -23.97 4.04 -16.82
CA PHE A 9 -24.17 5.49 -16.84
C PHE A 9 -25.46 5.86 -17.58
N VAL A 10 -25.66 5.33 -18.79
CA VAL A 10 -26.85 5.59 -19.61
C VAL A 10 -28.13 5.19 -18.87
N LYS A 11 -28.13 4.03 -18.22
CA LYS A 11 -29.31 3.49 -17.52
C LYS A 11 -29.58 4.20 -16.19
N SER A 12 -28.55 4.46 -15.41
CA SER A 12 -28.68 4.89 -14.02
C SER A 12 -28.55 6.40 -13.82
N LEU A 13 -27.95 7.11 -14.77
CA LEU A 13 -27.77 8.57 -14.75
C LEU A 13 -28.15 9.19 -16.11
N PRO A 14 -29.39 9.03 -16.58
CA PRO A 14 -29.80 9.44 -17.93
C PRO A 14 -29.67 10.96 -18.15
N ASN A 15 -29.88 11.77 -17.11
CA ASN A 15 -29.74 13.23 -17.19
C ASN A 15 -28.27 13.66 -17.39
N LEU A 16 -27.34 13.02 -16.68
CA LEU A 16 -25.91 13.26 -16.84
C LEU A 16 -25.44 12.85 -18.24
N TYR A 17 -25.85 11.67 -18.70
CA TYR A 17 -25.55 11.21 -20.06
C TYR A 17 -26.10 12.16 -21.11
N LYS A 18 -27.36 12.60 -20.96
CA LYS A 18 -27.98 13.57 -21.87
C LYS A 18 -27.21 14.90 -21.87
N ALA A 19 -26.81 15.41 -20.70
CA ALA A 19 -25.98 16.61 -20.61
C ALA A 19 -24.65 16.42 -21.35
N ALA A 20 -23.99 15.28 -21.21
CA ALA A 20 -22.74 14.99 -21.92
C ALA A 20 -22.90 15.02 -23.45
N ILE A 21 -23.97 14.41 -23.98
CA ILE A 21 -24.25 14.35 -25.43
C ILE A 21 -24.69 15.72 -25.99
N GLN A 22 -25.43 16.51 -25.21
CA GLN A 22 -25.98 17.80 -25.65
C GLN A 22 -25.00 18.97 -25.49
N SER A 23 -23.98 18.83 -24.64
CA SER A 23 -22.92 19.83 -24.52
C SER A 23 -22.07 19.88 -25.79
N ASN A 24 -22.05 21.05 -26.43
CA ASN A 24 -21.24 21.30 -27.63
C ASN A 24 -19.75 21.47 -27.31
N ASP A 25 -19.44 21.82 -26.06
CA ASP A 25 -18.10 22.07 -25.54
C ASP A 25 -17.99 21.58 -24.10
N GLU A 26 -16.75 21.41 -23.63
CA GLU A 26 -16.45 20.90 -22.30
C GLU A 26 -16.95 21.85 -21.20
N ASP A 27 -16.82 23.16 -21.40
CA ASP A 27 -17.25 24.17 -20.43
C ASP A 27 -18.74 24.10 -20.12
N LYS A 28 -19.59 23.81 -21.11
CA LYS A 28 -21.03 23.57 -20.89
C LYS A 28 -21.29 22.30 -20.10
N PHE A 29 -20.54 21.24 -20.36
CA PHE A 29 -20.66 20.01 -19.59
C PHE A 29 -20.25 20.24 -18.12
N LEU A 30 -19.12 20.90 -17.89
CA LEU A 30 -18.67 21.27 -16.54
C LEU A 30 -19.66 22.19 -15.83
N SER A 31 -20.23 23.17 -16.54
CA SER A 31 -21.28 24.03 -16.00
C SER A 31 -22.53 23.24 -15.59
N SER A 32 -22.92 22.25 -16.39
CA SER A 32 -24.02 21.34 -16.07
C SER A 32 -23.72 20.49 -14.83
N ILE A 33 -22.48 20.01 -14.67
CA ILE A 33 -22.04 19.27 -13.47
C ILE A 33 -22.07 20.16 -12.24
N ARG A 34 -21.56 21.41 -12.33
CA ARG A 34 -21.59 22.35 -11.20
C ARG A 34 -23.01 22.65 -10.77
N ALA A 35 -23.90 22.95 -11.72
CA ALA A 35 -25.32 23.18 -11.45
C ALA A 35 -25.99 21.95 -10.81
N TYR A 36 -25.72 20.76 -11.34
CA TYR A 36 -26.17 19.50 -10.75
C TYR A 36 -25.71 19.35 -9.31
N ALA A 37 -24.42 19.55 -9.05
CA ALA A 37 -23.85 19.37 -7.71
C ALA A 37 -24.42 20.37 -6.70
N SER A 38 -24.55 21.64 -7.09
CA SER A 38 -25.21 22.67 -6.26
C SER A 38 -26.65 22.31 -5.93
N LEU A 39 -27.43 21.88 -6.94
CA LEU A 39 -28.81 21.43 -6.73
C LEU A 39 -28.87 20.26 -5.72
N LYS A 40 -28.00 19.25 -5.88
CA LYS A 40 -27.98 18.10 -4.96
C LYS A 40 -27.54 18.45 -3.54
N ILE A 41 -26.70 19.48 -3.37
CA ILE A 41 -26.37 20.02 -2.04
C ILE A 41 -27.60 20.66 -1.39
N GLU A 42 -28.39 21.42 -2.16
CA GLU A 42 -29.61 22.09 -1.70
C GLU A 42 -30.74 21.11 -1.39
N GLU A 43 -30.91 20.06 -2.21
CA GLU A 43 -31.88 18.98 -1.96
C GLU A 43 -31.63 18.26 -0.62
N ASN A 44 -30.36 18.19 -0.19
CA ASN A 44 -29.94 17.66 1.12
C ASN A 44 -30.60 16.32 1.49
N ILE A 45 -30.62 15.37 0.55
CA ILE A 45 -31.28 14.06 0.69
C ILE A 45 -30.72 13.29 1.90
N SER A 46 -29.40 13.32 2.09
CA SER A 46 -28.71 12.75 3.25
C SER A 46 -27.31 13.36 3.42
N ALA A 47 -26.69 13.14 4.57
CA ALA A 47 -25.32 13.59 4.82
C ALA A 47 -24.32 13.02 3.79
N GLU A 48 -24.47 11.75 3.39
CA GLU A 48 -23.65 11.12 2.36
C GLU A 48 -23.90 11.71 0.97
N SER A 49 -25.16 11.96 0.61
CA SER A 49 -25.52 12.61 -0.66
C SER A 49 -24.87 13.99 -0.77
N VAL A 50 -25.00 14.82 0.28
CA VAL A 50 -24.36 16.14 0.33
C VAL A 50 -22.85 16.05 0.27
N ARG A 51 -22.22 15.09 0.97
CA ARG A 51 -20.76 14.88 0.90
C ARG A 51 -20.32 14.54 -0.52
N CYS A 52 -21.02 13.63 -1.20
CA CYS A 52 -20.73 13.25 -2.57
C CYS A 52 -20.96 14.41 -3.54
N ALA A 53 -22.05 15.18 -3.39
CA ALA A 53 -22.33 16.35 -4.20
C ALA A 53 -21.25 17.45 -4.01
N LYS A 54 -20.80 17.71 -2.78
CA LYS A 54 -19.66 18.60 -2.51
C LYS A 54 -18.38 18.10 -3.16
N THR A 55 -18.13 16.78 -3.13
CA THR A 55 -16.95 16.19 -3.79
C THR A 55 -17.00 16.40 -5.29
N ILE A 56 -18.16 16.16 -5.93
CA ILE A 56 -18.38 16.42 -7.36
C ILE A 56 -18.12 17.91 -7.67
N LEU A 57 -18.65 18.83 -6.86
CA LEU A 57 -18.44 20.26 -7.04
C LEU A 57 -16.95 20.62 -6.94
N THR A 58 -16.24 20.13 -5.92
CA THR A 58 -14.80 20.37 -5.75
C THR A 58 -13.98 19.87 -6.93
N ILE A 59 -14.30 18.70 -7.49
CA ILE A 59 -13.63 18.20 -8.70
C ILE A 59 -13.89 19.18 -9.86
N ALA A 60 -15.14 19.60 -10.07
CA ALA A 60 -15.52 20.48 -11.17
C ALA A 60 -14.94 21.89 -11.06
N GLU A 61 -14.74 22.38 -9.84
CA GLU A 61 -14.08 23.66 -9.55
C GLU A 61 -12.57 23.62 -9.79
N ASN A 62 -11.96 22.44 -9.75
CA ASN A 62 -10.54 22.23 -9.97
C ASN A 62 -10.21 21.69 -11.36
N GLU A 63 -11.22 21.40 -12.17
CA GLU A 63 -11.03 21.02 -13.58
C GLU A 63 -10.20 22.06 -14.34
N ASN A 64 -9.38 21.59 -15.27
CA ASN A 64 -8.51 22.41 -16.12
C ASN A 64 -7.45 23.23 -15.35
N LYS A 65 -7.25 22.93 -14.05
CA LYS A 65 -6.14 23.50 -13.28
C LYS A 65 -4.91 22.62 -13.38
N THR A 66 -3.76 23.25 -13.20
CA THR A 66 -2.47 22.55 -13.08
C THR A 66 -2.00 22.59 -11.64
N ILE A 67 -1.71 21.43 -11.07
CA ILE A 67 -1.06 21.28 -9.77
C ILE A 67 0.41 20.97 -10.01
N TYR A 68 1.30 21.57 -9.23
CA TYR A 68 2.70 21.20 -9.21
C TYR A 68 2.91 20.05 -8.21
N GLU A 69 3.20 18.85 -8.71
CA GLU A 69 3.49 17.68 -7.89
C GLU A 69 4.96 17.73 -7.45
N LEU A 70 5.15 17.91 -6.14
CA LEU A 70 6.44 18.24 -5.55
C LEU A 70 7.42 17.06 -5.56
N SER A 71 6.93 15.82 -5.49
CA SER A 71 7.77 14.62 -5.35
C SER A 71 8.53 14.30 -6.63
N LYS A 72 7.90 14.53 -7.79
CA LYS A 72 8.47 14.33 -9.13
C LYS A 72 8.92 15.65 -9.76
N GLY A 73 8.46 16.80 -9.25
CA GLY A 73 8.67 18.10 -9.87
C GLY A 73 7.93 18.26 -11.19
N GLU A 74 6.82 17.53 -11.34
CA GLU A 74 6.01 17.49 -12.55
C GLU A 74 4.76 18.34 -12.39
N LYS A 75 4.26 18.87 -13.50
CA LYS A 75 2.95 19.54 -13.54
C LYS A 75 1.89 18.49 -13.85
N ILE A 76 0.95 18.29 -12.95
CA ILE A 76 -0.23 17.45 -13.15
C ILE A 76 -1.38 18.34 -13.61
N PHE A 77 -1.95 18.01 -14.75
CA PHE A 77 -3.16 18.64 -15.25
C PHE A 77 -4.39 17.87 -14.75
N ILE A 78 -5.41 18.60 -14.28
CA ILE A 78 -6.67 18.00 -13.79
C ILE A 78 -7.66 17.97 -14.96
N GLU A 79 -8.06 16.76 -15.34
CA GLU A 79 -8.95 16.48 -16.48
C GLU A 79 -10.01 15.40 -16.14
N THR A 80 -10.45 15.33 -14.88
CA THR A 80 -11.33 14.25 -14.38
C THR A 80 -12.68 14.20 -15.09
N PHE A 81 -13.42 15.31 -15.15
CA PHE A 81 -14.69 15.37 -15.87
C PHE A 81 -14.53 15.56 -17.37
N SER A 82 -13.38 16.06 -17.84
CA SER A 82 -13.02 16.09 -19.26
C SER A 82 -12.89 14.65 -19.79
N LEU A 83 -12.23 13.78 -19.03
CA LEU A 83 -12.17 12.34 -19.28
C LEU A 83 -13.55 11.69 -19.19
N LEU A 84 -14.36 12.03 -18.18
CA LEU A 84 -15.74 11.52 -18.09
C LEU A 84 -16.57 11.93 -19.31
N TRP A 85 -16.46 13.18 -19.76
CA TRP A 85 -17.19 13.69 -20.91
C TRP A 85 -16.83 12.93 -22.17
N SER A 86 -15.53 12.74 -22.41
CA SER A 86 -15.01 11.95 -23.53
C SER A 86 -15.52 10.51 -23.46
N PHE A 87 -15.43 9.86 -22.28
CA PHE A 87 -15.93 8.51 -22.05
C PHE A 87 -17.43 8.35 -22.32
N LEU A 88 -18.25 9.35 -21.97
CA LEU A 88 -19.70 9.31 -22.21
C LEU A 88 -20.07 9.56 -23.68
N ARG A 89 -19.21 10.23 -24.46
CA ARG A 89 -19.46 10.55 -25.87
C ARG A 89 -18.85 9.55 -26.84
N GLU A 90 -17.70 8.98 -26.51
CA GLU A 90 -16.94 8.15 -27.43
C GLU A 90 -17.48 6.72 -27.54
N SER A 91 -17.67 6.29 -28.78
CA SER A 91 -18.12 4.96 -29.14
C SER A 91 -16.98 4.17 -29.79
N GLY A 92 -16.02 3.71 -28.99
CA GLY A 92 -15.09 2.67 -29.46
C GLY A 92 -13.68 2.70 -28.87
N ASP A 93 -13.16 3.87 -28.49
CA ASP A 93 -11.81 4.01 -27.92
C ASP A 93 -11.89 4.11 -26.39
N TYR A 94 -12.24 3.01 -25.74
CA TYR A 94 -12.40 3.02 -24.30
C TYR A 94 -11.05 2.94 -23.59
N PRO A 95 -10.86 3.72 -22.50
CA PRO A 95 -9.66 3.64 -21.69
C PRO A 95 -9.50 2.22 -21.10
N SER A 96 -8.24 1.78 -20.99
CA SER A 96 -7.90 0.46 -20.45
C SER A 96 -8.21 0.34 -18.95
N ASN A 97 -8.07 1.44 -18.20
CA ASN A 97 -8.47 1.54 -16.81
C ASN A 97 -9.84 2.21 -16.70
N THR A 98 -10.80 1.55 -16.04
CA THR A 98 -12.16 2.05 -15.85
C THR A 98 -12.50 2.46 -14.42
N ASP A 99 -11.55 2.34 -13.49
CA ASP A 99 -11.76 2.48 -12.04
C ASP A 99 -12.26 3.88 -11.69
N ILE A 100 -11.65 4.92 -12.28
CA ILE A 100 -12.06 6.32 -12.08
C ILE A 100 -13.53 6.55 -12.47
N TYR A 101 -13.99 5.96 -13.57
CA TYR A 101 -15.39 6.12 -14.01
C TYR A 101 -16.35 5.34 -13.12
N GLU A 102 -15.93 4.21 -12.55
CA GLU A 102 -16.74 3.49 -11.57
C GLU A 102 -16.86 4.30 -10.26
N ASP A 103 -15.80 4.96 -9.83
CA ASP A 103 -15.83 5.87 -8.68
C ASP A 103 -16.75 7.08 -8.95
N LEU A 104 -16.61 7.71 -10.13
CA LEU A 104 -17.48 8.82 -10.54
C LEU A 104 -18.95 8.38 -10.61
N LEU A 105 -19.25 7.22 -11.22
CA LEU A 105 -20.61 6.66 -11.26
C LEU A 105 -21.19 6.56 -9.84
N ASN A 106 -20.41 6.02 -8.90
CA ASN A 106 -20.85 5.86 -7.52
C ASN A 106 -21.07 7.22 -6.83
N LEU A 107 -20.19 8.20 -7.03
CA LEU A 107 -20.37 9.56 -6.50
C LEU A 107 -21.70 10.17 -6.98
N PHE A 108 -21.98 10.10 -8.27
CA PHE A 108 -23.22 10.62 -8.84
C PHE A 108 -24.45 9.87 -8.31
N LEU A 109 -24.42 8.53 -8.24
CA LEU A 109 -25.55 7.74 -7.73
C LEU A 109 -25.87 8.03 -6.25
N ILE A 110 -24.84 8.28 -5.43
CA ILE A 110 -25.03 8.63 -4.02
C ILE A 110 -25.53 10.07 -3.89
N ALA A 111 -24.99 11.00 -4.68
CA ALA A 111 -25.45 12.38 -4.72
C ALA A 111 -26.92 12.47 -5.15
N GLU A 112 -27.35 11.68 -6.14
CA GLU A 112 -28.75 11.58 -6.59
C GLU A 112 -29.67 10.92 -5.54
N GLY A 113 -29.12 10.26 -4.52
CA GLY A 113 -29.89 9.43 -3.59
C GLY A 113 -30.32 8.07 -4.17
N ALA A 114 -29.92 7.76 -5.41
CA ALA A 114 -30.20 6.49 -6.09
C ALA A 114 -29.44 5.30 -5.48
N LYS A 115 -28.33 5.56 -4.78
CA LYS A 115 -27.54 4.55 -4.06
C LYS A 115 -27.27 4.99 -2.62
N ILE A 116 -27.71 4.16 -1.66
CA ILE A 116 -27.46 4.36 -0.24
C ILE A 116 -26.25 3.52 0.18
N ILE A 117 -25.20 4.16 0.70
CA ILE A 117 -24.10 3.45 1.35
C ILE A 117 -24.58 3.02 2.74
N LYS A 118 -24.70 1.71 2.96
CA LYS A 118 -24.88 1.14 4.29
C LYS A 118 -23.52 0.81 4.88
N GLN A 119 -23.12 1.54 5.92
CA GLN A 119 -21.96 1.16 6.72
C GLN A 119 -22.16 -0.27 7.26
N PRO A 120 -21.14 -1.14 7.18
CA PRO A 120 -21.26 -2.46 7.76
C PRO A 120 -21.46 -2.34 9.28
N SER A 121 -22.36 -3.14 9.83
CA SER A 121 -22.52 -3.21 11.29
C SER A 121 -21.26 -3.81 11.91
N GLU A 122 -21.01 -3.50 13.18
CA GLU A 122 -19.90 -4.08 13.93
C GLU A 122 -19.91 -5.62 13.87
N LYS A 123 -21.10 -6.23 13.97
CA LYS A 123 -21.29 -7.68 13.81
C LYS A 123 -20.78 -8.17 12.45
N LYS A 124 -21.13 -7.47 11.37
CA LYS A 124 -20.70 -7.83 10.01
C LYS A 124 -19.18 -7.68 9.85
N VAL A 125 -18.59 -6.62 10.42
CA VAL A 125 -17.13 -6.43 10.43
C VAL A 125 -16.46 -7.57 11.19
N ARG A 126 -16.96 -7.94 12.37
CA ARG A 126 -16.44 -9.08 13.16
C ARG A 126 -16.54 -10.40 12.41
N GLU A 127 -17.65 -10.65 11.69
CA GLU A 127 -17.80 -11.84 10.82
C GLU A 127 -16.76 -11.85 9.69
N TRP A 128 -16.48 -10.70 9.07
CA TRP A 128 -15.43 -10.59 8.06
C TRP A 128 -14.03 -10.82 8.62
N MET A 129 -13.75 -10.35 9.83
CA MET A 129 -12.48 -10.57 10.52
C MET A 129 -12.28 -12.05 10.85
N ARG A 130 -13.33 -12.77 11.27
CA ARG A 130 -13.29 -14.21 11.59
C ARG A 130 -12.97 -15.11 10.39
N ARG A 131 -12.93 -14.58 9.17
CA ARG A 131 -12.47 -15.34 7.99
C ARG A 131 -10.99 -15.69 8.04
N TRP A 132 -10.21 -14.99 8.86
CA TRP A 132 -8.78 -15.18 9.01
C TRP A 132 -8.43 -15.35 10.49
N PRO A 133 -7.54 -16.29 10.83
CA PRO A 133 -7.10 -16.45 12.21
C PRO A 133 -6.33 -15.20 12.65
N SER A 134 -6.62 -14.72 13.86
CA SER A 134 -5.90 -13.60 14.45
C SER A 134 -4.47 -14.01 14.83
N GLY A 135 -3.54 -13.05 14.76
CA GLY A 135 -2.15 -13.28 15.14
C GLY A 135 -1.91 -13.66 16.61
N ILE A 136 -2.93 -13.58 17.46
CA ILE A 136 -2.89 -13.97 18.88
C ILE A 136 -3.55 -15.33 19.14
N GLU A 137 -4.14 -15.96 18.13
CA GLU A 137 -4.73 -17.29 18.28
C GLU A 137 -3.65 -18.33 18.53
N ARG A 138 -4.00 -19.34 19.34
CA ARG A 138 -3.05 -20.37 19.79
C ARG A 138 -2.37 -21.08 18.63
N GLU A 139 -3.13 -21.42 17.58
CA GLU A 139 -2.58 -22.09 16.39
C GLU A 139 -1.52 -21.25 15.67
N VAL A 140 -1.71 -19.92 15.60
CA VAL A 140 -0.74 -19.00 15.00
C VAL A 140 0.47 -18.82 15.91
N ALA A 141 0.25 -18.72 17.22
CA ALA A 141 1.32 -18.64 18.21
C ALA A 141 2.21 -19.90 18.19
N ASP A 142 1.61 -21.09 18.17
CA ASP A 142 2.33 -22.37 18.14
C ASP A 142 3.20 -22.48 16.87
N LYS A 143 2.67 -22.06 15.70
CA LYS A 143 3.45 -21.99 14.45
C LYS A 143 4.62 -21.00 14.54
N ARG A 144 4.41 -19.81 15.13
CA ARG A 144 5.50 -18.82 15.32
C ARG A 144 6.57 -19.33 16.28
N ASP A 145 6.18 -20.07 17.31
CA ASP A 145 7.12 -20.70 18.24
C ASP A 145 7.95 -21.81 17.57
N GLU A 146 7.37 -22.53 16.61
CA GLU A 146 8.12 -23.46 15.75
C GLU A 146 9.14 -22.72 14.87
N VAL A 147 8.72 -21.65 14.18
CA VAL A 147 9.63 -20.81 13.38
C VAL A 147 10.75 -20.22 14.24
N LYS A 148 10.43 -19.73 15.45
CA LYS A 148 11.42 -19.24 16.41
C LYS A 148 12.44 -20.32 16.77
N ARG A 149 11.98 -21.53 17.14
CA ARG A 149 12.88 -22.64 17.50
C ARG A 149 13.82 -23.00 16.34
N ARG A 150 13.31 -23.02 15.10
CA ARG A 150 14.12 -23.23 13.90
C ARG A 150 15.16 -22.11 13.72
N LEU A 151 14.75 -20.85 13.86
CA LEU A 151 15.66 -19.71 13.74
C LEU A 151 16.77 -19.77 14.79
N ILE A 152 16.47 -20.15 16.03
CA ILE A 152 17.47 -20.32 17.10
C ILE A 152 18.57 -21.29 16.66
N VAL A 153 18.20 -22.43 16.06
CA VAL A 153 19.18 -23.40 15.53
C VAL A 153 20.08 -22.77 14.46
N GLN A 154 19.52 -21.98 13.55
CA GLN A 154 20.30 -21.29 12.51
C GLN A 154 21.20 -20.19 13.10
N LEU A 155 20.74 -19.49 14.15
CA LEU A 155 21.52 -18.47 14.85
C LEU A 155 22.69 -19.07 15.63
N VAL A 156 22.52 -20.24 16.25
CA VAL A 156 23.63 -20.98 16.88
C VAL A 156 24.74 -21.23 15.85
N LYS A 157 24.41 -21.78 14.68
CA LYS A 157 25.39 -22.02 13.60
C LYS A 157 26.07 -20.73 13.13
N LYS A 158 25.33 -19.63 13.02
CA LYS A 158 25.87 -18.32 12.64
C LYS A 158 26.85 -17.78 13.68
N ILE A 159 26.53 -17.90 14.97
CA ILE A 159 27.39 -17.44 16.07
C ILE A 159 28.66 -18.28 16.14
N GLU A 160 28.56 -19.60 15.99
CA GLU A 160 29.72 -20.50 15.94
C GLU A 160 30.65 -20.16 14.78
N LYS A 161 30.09 -19.99 13.57
CA LYS A 161 30.89 -19.67 12.36
C LYS A 161 31.61 -18.32 12.46
N ARG A 162 31.03 -17.35 13.16
CA ARG A 162 31.63 -16.02 13.34
C ARG A 162 32.79 -16.05 14.35
N GLY A 163 32.75 -16.94 15.34
CA GLY A 163 33.70 -16.96 16.45
C GLY A 163 33.56 -15.76 17.41
N ALA A 164 34.59 -15.53 18.23
CA ALA A 164 34.57 -14.58 19.35
C ALA A 164 34.83 -13.10 18.98
N VAL A 165 34.91 -12.76 17.69
CA VAL A 165 35.38 -11.43 17.27
C VAL A 165 34.28 -10.37 17.42
N GLY A 166 34.47 -9.44 18.35
CA GLY A 166 33.76 -8.15 18.41
C GLY A 166 32.28 -8.20 18.77
N SER A 167 31.77 -9.33 19.29
CA SER A 167 30.37 -9.45 19.72
C SER A 167 30.27 -9.99 21.14
N ARG A 168 29.34 -9.44 21.92
CA ARG A 168 29.01 -9.94 23.27
C ARG A 168 28.23 -11.26 23.27
N TYR A 169 27.76 -11.72 22.11
CA TYR A 169 26.97 -12.94 21.95
C TYR A 169 27.85 -14.04 21.37
N THR A 170 28.56 -14.73 22.26
CA THR A 170 29.55 -15.76 21.95
C THR A 170 29.36 -16.95 22.88
N PHE A 171 29.67 -18.15 22.40
CA PHE A 171 29.63 -19.36 23.21
C PHE A 171 30.98 -19.64 23.86
N SER A 172 30.95 -20.23 25.06
CA SER A 172 32.17 -20.75 25.70
C SER A 172 32.61 -22.05 25.02
N GLU A 173 33.91 -22.32 25.00
CA GLU A 173 34.50 -23.47 24.27
C GLU A 173 33.94 -24.83 24.68
N ASN A 174 33.54 -24.98 25.94
CA ASN A 174 33.05 -26.25 26.50
C ASN A 174 31.52 -26.39 26.52
N MET A 175 30.77 -25.48 25.89
CA MET A 175 29.30 -25.59 25.84
C MET A 175 28.85 -26.70 24.88
N THR A 176 28.00 -27.58 25.38
CA THR A 176 27.23 -28.52 24.57
C THR A 176 26.27 -27.78 23.63
N TYR A 177 25.86 -28.43 22.55
CA TYR A 177 24.90 -27.83 21.61
C TYR A 177 23.59 -27.42 22.29
N GLN A 178 23.10 -28.20 23.25
CA GLN A 178 21.87 -27.90 24.00
C GLN A 178 22.03 -26.66 24.88
N GLU A 179 23.19 -26.45 25.49
CA GLU A 179 23.49 -25.23 26.24
C GLU A 179 23.56 -24.01 25.34
N LYS A 180 24.12 -24.14 24.13
CA LYS A 180 24.15 -23.05 23.14
C LYS A 180 22.75 -22.62 22.72
N VAL A 181 21.83 -23.56 22.50
CA VAL A 181 20.42 -23.28 22.20
C VAL A 181 19.78 -22.50 23.35
N LYS A 182 19.93 -22.98 24.60
CA LYS A 182 19.41 -22.28 25.79
C LYS A 182 19.98 -20.87 25.96
N MET A 183 21.26 -20.67 25.65
CA MET A 183 21.87 -19.34 25.69
C MET A 183 21.24 -18.39 24.67
N VAL A 184 20.95 -18.86 23.46
CA VAL A 184 20.24 -18.06 22.46
C VAL A 184 18.79 -17.77 22.88
N GLU A 185 18.11 -18.71 23.54
CA GLU A 185 16.79 -18.47 24.13
C GLU A 185 16.82 -17.37 25.19
N ILE A 186 17.85 -17.35 26.05
CA ILE A 186 18.07 -16.29 27.03
C ILE A 186 18.32 -14.95 26.33
N TRP A 187 19.20 -14.93 25.32
CA TRP A 187 19.51 -13.73 24.55
C TRP A 187 18.33 -13.22 23.70
N TRP A 188 17.34 -14.07 23.40
CA TRP A 188 16.14 -13.68 22.66
C TRP A 188 15.39 -12.53 23.33
N SER A 189 15.48 -12.38 24.65
CA SER A 189 14.87 -11.29 25.40
C SER A 189 15.67 -9.97 25.38
N ASP A 190 16.86 -9.96 24.78
CA ASP A 190 17.70 -8.76 24.64
C ASP A 190 17.53 -8.14 23.23
N PHE A 191 17.00 -6.92 23.14
CA PHE A 191 16.83 -6.24 21.85
C PHE A 191 18.16 -6.05 21.09
N ARG A 192 19.29 -5.96 21.80
CA ARG A 192 20.61 -5.81 21.16
C ARG A 192 21.04 -7.10 20.46
N PHE A 193 20.57 -8.26 20.93
CA PHE A 193 20.80 -9.54 20.28
C PHE A 193 20.18 -9.53 18.89
N HIS A 194 18.92 -9.11 18.81
CA HIS A 194 18.16 -9.00 17.57
C HIS A 194 18.82 -8.08 16.55
N LEU A 195 19.35 -6.93 16.97
CA LEU A 195 20.08 -6.00 16.09
C LEU A 195 21.41 -6.60 15.60
N SER A 196 22.12 -7.31 16.47
CA SER A 196 23.40 -7.93 16.12
C SER A 196 23.23 -9.12 15.17
N MET A 197 22.12 -9.85 15.29
CA MET A 197 21.83 -11.07 14.54
C MET A 197 20.99 -10.85 13.29
N ALA A 198 20.52 -9.62 13.05
CA ALA A 198 19.66 -9.27 11.93
C ALA A 198 20.20 -9.80 10.59
N ALA A 199 19.29 -10.27 9.74
CA ALA A 199 19.56 -10.60 8.36
C ALA A 199 19.84 -9.30 7.60
N ARG A 200 20.97 -9.20 6.89
CA ARG A 200 21.41 -7.96 6.21
C ARG A 200 21.52 -8.10 4.70
N THR A 201 21.27 -9.28 4.17
CA THR A 201 21.34 -9.54 2.73
C THR A 201 20.10 -10.29 2.25
N PRO A 202 19.70 -10.14 0.97
CA PRO A 202 18.57 -10.90 0.42
C PRO A 202 18.75 -12.41 0.55
N GLY A 203 19.97 -12.92 0.36
CA GLY A 203 20.27 -14.35 0.49
C GLY A 203 20.14 -14.84 1.94
N GLU A 204 20.64 -14.06 2.91
CA GLU A 204 20.49 -14.42 4.33
C GLU A 204 19.03 -14.38 4.78
N LEU A 205 18.25 -13.40 4.29
CA LEU A 205 16.81 -13.36 4.51
C LEU A 205 16.15 -14.62 3.96
N ASN A 206 16.45 -15.01 2.71
CA ASN A 206 15.81 -16.16 2.09
C ASN A 206 16.18 -17.46 2.82
N HIS A 207 17.44 -17.61 3.22
CA HIS A 207 17.91 -18.75 4.01
C HIS A 207 17.14 -18.90 5.32
N TYR A 208 16.91 -17.79 6.05
CA TYR A 208 16.10 -17.82 7.27
C TYR A 208 14.62 -18.13 7.03
N LEU A 209 14.14 -17.89 5.81
CA LEU A 209 12.79 -18.16 5.37
C LEU A 209 12.68 -19.45 4.55
N GLU A 210 13.63 -20.38 4.67
CA GLU A 210 13.62 -21.68 3.96
C GLU A 210 13.49 -21.56 2.44
N GLU A 211 14.12 -20.55 1.86
CA GLU A 211 14.06 -20.27 0.42
C GLU A 211 12.64 -20.02 -0.12
N SER A 212 11.69 -19.68 0.76
CA SER A 212 10.27 -19.48 0.42
C SER A 212 9.97 -18.17 -0.32
N LEU A 213 10.93 -17.23 -0.43
CA LEU A 213 10.65 -15.96 -1.10
C LEU A 213 10.56 -16.13 -2.62
N PRO A 214 9.53 -15.54 -3.27
CA PRO A 214 9.45 -15.55 -4.73
C PRO A 214 10.67 -14.92 -5.39
N VAL A 215 11.06 -15.45 -6.55
CA VAL A 215 12.21 -14.93 -7.34
C VAL A 215 12.09 -13.42 -7.61
N ARG A 216 10.88 -12.91 -7.86
CA ARG A 216 10.62 -11.47 -8.05
C ARG A 216 11.01 -10.65 -6.81
N VAL A 217 10.70 -11.14 -5.61
CA VAL A 217 11.04 -10.47 -4.35
C VAL A 217 12.55 -10.42 -4.16
N ILE A 218 13.25 -11.54 -4.37
CA ILE A 218 14.71 -11.60 -4.25
C ILE A 218 15.39 -10.66 -5.25
N LYS A 219 14.90 -10.61 -6.49
CA LYS A 219 15.38 -9.66 -7.51
C LYS A 219 15.17 -8.20 -7.07
N ASN A 220 14.00 -7.86 -6.53
CA ASN A 220 13.71 -6.51 -6.05
C ASN A 220 14.62 -6.11 -4.86
N LEU A 221 14.80 -6.99 -3.89
CA LEU A 221 15.71 -6.76 -2.75
C LEU A 221 17.17 -6.64 -3.20
N SER A 222 17.58 -7.39 -4.22
CA SER A 222 18.92 -7.27 -4.80
C SER A 222 19.12 -5.93 -5.51
N LYS A 223 18.11 -5.46 -6.26
CA LYS A 223 18.09 -4.13 -6.88
C LYS A 223 18.16 -3.02 -5.83
N ALA A 224 17.40 -3.14 -4.73
CA ALA A 224 17.42 -2.23 -3.59
C ALA A 224 18.83 -2.14 -2.96
N ARG A 225 19.46 -3.28 -2.71
CA ARG A 225 20.83 -3.36 -2.19
C ARG A 225 21.84 -2.68 -3.12
N ASN A 226 21.75 -2.93 -4.44
CA ASN A 226 22.64 -2.32 -5.42
C ASN A 226 22.48 -0.80 -5.50
N LYS A 227 21.27 -0.28 -5.19
CA LYS A 227 21.00 1.15 -5.05
C LYS A 227 21.43 1.74 -3.70
N GLY A 228 21.98 0.93 -2.79
CA GLY A 228 22.42 1.38 -1.47
C GLY A 228 21.30 1.56 -0.45
N ILE A 229 20.10 1.03 -0.70
CA ILE A 229 18.99 1.09 0.26
C ILE A 229 19.35 0.24 1.50
N PRO A 230 19.42 0.81 2.72
CA PRO A 230 19.78 0.07 3.92
C PRO A 230 18.72 -0.97 4.28
N PHE A 231 19.12 -2.25 4.33
CA PHE A 231 18.23 -3.38 4.58
C PHE A 231 18.68 -4.20 5.79
N PHE A 232 17.76 -4.46 6.73
CA PHE A 232 17.95 -5.48 7.75
C PHE A 232 16.62 -5.97 8.32
N VAL A 233 16.57 -7.24 8.76
CA VAL A 233 15.40 -7.85 9.40
C VAL A 233 15.84 -8.59 10.65
N THR A 234 15.24 -8.26 11.79
CA THR A 234 15.61 -8.89 13.06
C THR A 234 15.06 -10.32 13.18
N PRO A 235 15.70 -11.20 13.97
CA PRO A 235 15.19 -12.53 14.25
C PRO A 235 13.76 -12.54 14.80
N TYR A 236 13.40 -11.55 15.64
CA TYR A 236 12.02 -11.40 16.09
C TYR A 236 11.05 -11.25 14.93
N TYR A 237 11.27 -10.31 14.01
CA TYR A 237 10.38 -10.15 12.84
C TYR A 237 10.36 -11.39 11.95
N LEU A 238 11.51 -12.06 11.75
CA LEU A 238 11.57 -13.31 11.00
C LEU A 238 10.72 -14.42 11.64
N SER A 239 10.66 -14.48 12.98
CA SER A 239 9.84 -15.46 13.70
C SER A 239 8.33 -15.26 13.53
N LEU A 240 7.90 -14.07 13.07
CA LEU A 240 6.51 -13.78 12.78
C LEU A 240 6.10 -14.16 11.36
N LEU A 241 7.06 -14.54 10.50
CA LEU A 241 6.82 -14.87 9.11
C LEU A 241 6.58 -16.37 8.93
N ASN A 242 5.59 -16.68 8.12
CA ASN A 242 5.22 -18.02 7.73
C ASN A 242 6.11 -18.51 6.57
N THR A 243 6.78 -19.64 6.72
CA THR A 243 7.57 -20.24 5.63
C THR A 243 6.80 -21.25 4.79
N ASP A 244 5.61 -21.64 5.24
CA ASP A 244 4.84 -22.72 4.62
C ASP A 244 3.74 -22.15 3.73
N GLU A 245 3.42 -22.87 2.64
CA GLU A 245 2.30 -22.52 1.76
C GLU A 245 0.94 -22.61 2.48
N SER A 246 0.83 -23.45 3.52
CA SER A 246 -0.37 -23.63 4.34
C SER A 246 -0.15 -23.17 5.79
N GLY A 247 -0.33 -21.88 6.04
CA GLY A 247 -0.09 -21.29 7.35
C GLY A 247 -1.07 -20.20 7.72
N PHE A 248 -0.55 -19.15 8.34
CA PHE A 248 -1.27 -17.92 8.62
C PHE A 248 -0.86 -16.85 7.61
N ASP A 249 -1.75 -15.89 7.38
CA ASP A 249 -1.43 -14.73 6.54
C ASP A 249 -0.48 -13.78 7.29
N ASP A 250 0.69 -13.56 6.71
CA ASP A 250 1.72 -12.66 7.20
C ASP A 250 2.01 -11.52 6.22
N ASN A 251 1.20 -11.36 5.16
CA ASN A 251 1.43 -10.42 4.07
C ASN A 251 1.54 -8.97 4.58
N THR A 252 0.74 -8.63 5.59
CA THR A 252 0.82 -7.33 6.27
C THR A 252 2.17 -7.11 6.94
N ILE A 253 2.79 -8.14 7.55
CA ILE A 253 4.12 -8.00 8.16
C ILE A 253 5.19 -7.93 7.07
N ARG A 254 5.07 -8.75 6.02
CA ARG A 254 5.98 -8.76 4.88
C ARG A 254 6.05 -7.43 4.15
N SER A 255 4.93 -6.72 4.01
CA SER A 255 4.91 -5.42 3.34
C SER A 255 5.68 -4.33 4.07
N TYR A 256 5.91 -4.46 5.39
CA TYR A 256 6.80 -3.57 6.14
C TYR A 256 8.29 -3.93 5.99
N ILE A 257 8.59 -5.19 5.68
CA ILE A 257 9.96 -5.71 5.62
C ILE A 257 10.52 -5.63 4.19
N ILE A 258 9.69 -5.96 3.21
CA ILE A 258 10.06 -6.06 1.81
C ILE A 258 9.71 -4.75 1.11
N TYR A 259 10.71 -4.10 0.50
CA TYR A 259 10.47 -2.88 -0.26
C TYR A 259 9.49 -3.11 -1.40
N SER A 260 8.61 -2.13 -1.63
CA SER A 260 7.82 -2.08 -2.85
C SER A 260 8.71 -1.81 -4.06
N GLU A 261 8.32 -2.30 -5.22
CA GLU A 261 9.03 -2.05 -6.47
C GLU A 261 9.08 -0.56 -6.79
N ALA A 262 7.96 0.15 -6.59
CA ALA A 262 7.87 1.60 -6.76
C ALA A 262 8.88 2.36 -5.88
N LEU A 263 9.05 1.96 -4.61
CA LEU A 263 10.06 2.57 -3.73
C LEU A 263 11.46 2.32 -4.29
N VAL A 264 11.78 1.08 -4.65
CA VAL A 264 13.11 0.73 -5.18
C VAL A 264 13.40 1.48 -6.49
N GLU A 265 12.41 1.64 -7.36
CA GLU A 265 12.54 2.36 -8.62
C GLU A 265 12.77 3.85 -8.43
N THR A 266 12.02 4.46 -7.53
CA THR A 266 12.08 5.91 -7.27
C THR A 266 13.27 6.27 -6.38
N TYR A 267 13.79 5.36 -5.56
CA TYR A 267 14.94 5.63 -4.68
C TYR A 267 16.15 6.16 -5.47
N GLY A 268 16.72 7.27 -4.98
CA GLY A 268 17.76 8.06 -5.63
C GLY A 268 17.23 9.17 -6.55
N ASN A 269 15.96 9.11 -6.94
CA ASN A 269 15.29 10.13 -7.77
C ASN A 269 14.23 10.92 -6.99
N ILE A 270 13.93 10.53 -5.75
CA ILE A 270 13.02 11.27 -4.87
C ILE A 270 13.70 12.58 -4.51
N LYS A 271 13.06 13.71 -4.85
CA LYS A 271 13.41 15.00 -4.28
C LYS A 271 12.74 15.12 -2.92
N ALA A 272 13.53 15.35 -1.88
CA ALA A 272 13.00 15.60 -0.55
C ALA A 272 12.11 16.86 -0.60
N TRP A 273 11.01 16.81 0.15
CA TRP A 273 9.86 17.71 0.04
C TRP A 273 10.13 19.12 0.57
N GLU A 274 11.22 19.32 1.31
CA GLU A 274 11.55 20.59 1.93
C GLU A 274 12.17 21.54 0.90
N LYS A 275 11.63 22.77 0.80
CA LYS A 275 12.21 23.84 -0.03
C LYS A 275 13.69 24.09 0.29
N GLU A 276 14.09 23.77 1.52
CA GLU A 276 15.45 23.88 2.05
C GLU A 276 16.45 22.93 1.40
N ASP A 277 16.03 21.86 0.71
CA ASP A 277 16.95 20.88 0.12
C ASP A 277 17.43 21.23 -1.29
N ILE A 278 16.88 22.29 -1.92
CA ILE A 278 17.40 22.80 -3.20
C ILE A 278 18.54 23.79 -2.92
N VAL A 279 19.75 23.24 -2.74
CA VAL A 279 20.97 24.03 -2.56
C VAL A 279 21.24 24.84 -3.83
N GLN A 280 21.02 26.15 -3.77
CA GLN A 280 21.48 27.09 -4.81
C GLN A 280 22.82 27.68 -4.37
N ALA A 281 23.85 27.55 -5.22
CA ALA A 281 25.15 28.15 -4.93
C ALA A 281 24.99 29.66 -4.67
N GLY A 282 25.43 30.11 -3.50
CA GLY A 282 25.36 31.51 -3.07
C GLY A 282 24.02 31.95 -2.46
N LYS A 283 23.08 31.04 -2.19
CA LYS A 283 21.87 31.36 -1.41
C LYS A 283 21.83 30.51 -0.13
N PRO A 284 21.49 31.09 1.02
CA PRO A 284 21.17 30.31 2.21
C PRO A 284 19.94 29.45 1.94
N ASN A 285 19.97 28.20 2.39
CA ASN A 285 18.77 27.37 2.47
C ASN A 285 17.85 28.00 3.54
N ALA A 286 16.60 28.28 3.17
CA ALA A 286 15.60 28.93 3.99
C ALA A 286 14.23 28.29 3.75
#